data_AF-A0A0G1ZNN4-F1
#
_entry.id   AF-A0A0G1ZNN4-F1
#
_cell.length_a   1.000
_cell.length_b   1.000
_cell.length_c   1.000
_cell.angle_alpha   90.00
_cell.angle_beta   90.00
_cell.angle_gamma   90.00
#
_symmetry.space_group_name_H-M   'P 1'
#
loop_
_entity.id
_entity.type
_entity.pdbx_description
1 polymer ?
#
loop_
_entity_poly.entity_id
_entity_poly.type
_entity_poly.pdbx_seq_one_letter_code
_entity_poly.pdbx_strand_id
1 'polypeptide(L)'
;MKKPLILCIALASAALAMAMAPTRVGAIGEKVVLAPEGTIFLISTSERRGFPSAAVYFSHGYKFSDAVTATAEDLAQPAGSPLNYRDGALIKGQAATVYLISGATKHPFSSAEAFLGLGYSFSNVLSESGS
;
A
#
# COMPACT_ATOMS: atom_id res chain seq x y z
N MET A 1 8.94 -17.42 -46.70
CA MET A 1 9.31 -16.07 -46.21
C MET A 1 8.35 -15.64 -45.12
N LYS A 2 8.87 -15.45 -43.90
CA LYS A 2 8.57 -14.35 -42.96
C LYS A 2 7.09 -14.07 -42.58
N LYS A 3 6.65 -14.52 -41.39
CA LYS A 3 6.56 -13.70 -40.15
C LYS A 3 5.69 -14.36 -39.06
N PRO A 4 6.13 -14.39 -37.80
CA PRO A 4 5.33 -14.79 -36.64
C PRO A 4 4.58 -13.58 -36.07
N LEU A 5 3.37 -13.74 -35.52
CA LEU A 5 2.75 -12.66 -34.77
C LEU A 5 1.79 -13.14 -33.66
N ILE A 6 2.33 -13.06 -32.45
CA ILE A 6 1.70 -12.50 -31.24
C ILE A 6 0.37 -13.14 -30.84
N LEU A 7 0.49 -14.15 -29.98
CA LEU A 7 -0.55 -14.54 -29.05
C LEU A 7 -0.26 -13.83 -27.71
N CYS A 8 -0.68 -12.58 -27.58
CA CYS A 8 -0.73 -11.90 -26.29
C CYS A 8 -2.18 -11.88 -25.81
N ILE A 9 -2.41 -12.74 -24.82
CA ILE A 9 -3.65 -13.00 -24.09
C ILE A 9 -3.95 -11.86 -23.11
N ALA A 10 -5.25 -11.75 -22.81
CA ALA A 10 -5.91 -11.03 -21.73
C ALA A 10 -6.06 -9.51 -21.95
N LEU A 11 -7.23 -9.01 -22.33
CA LEU A 11 -8.48 -8.96 -21.54
C LEU A 11 -8.35 -8.06 -20.30
N ALA A 12 -8.76 -6.80 -20.45
CA ALA A 12 -9.48 -6.06 -19.42
C ALA A 12 -10.11 -4.82 -20.07
N SER A 13 -11.37 -4.98 -20.49
CA SER A 13 -12.29 -3.85 -20.69
C SER A 13 -12.70 -3.33 -19.32
N ALA A 14 -12.52 -2.03 -19.06
CA ALA A 14 -13.33 -1.29 -18.10
C ALA A 14 -13.25 0.20 -18.41
N ALA A 15 -14.32 0.72 -19.01
CA ALA A 15 -14.60 2.15 -19.05
C ALA A 15 -15.31 2.53 -17.74
N LEU A 16 -14.84 3.55 -17.02
CA LEU A 16 -15.73 4.41 -16.22
C LEU A 16 -15.07 5.76 -15.89
N ALA A 17 -15.91 6.78 -15.95
CA ALA A 17 -15.60 8.19 -15.83
C ALA A 17 -15.15 8.66 -14.43
N MET A 18 -14.66 9.90 -14.40
CA MET A 18 -14.96 10.95 -13.41
C MET A 18 -13.86 11.46 -12.47
N ALA A 19 -13.93 12.79 -12.38
CA ALA A 19 -13.64 13.66 -11.24
C ALA A 19 -12.17 13.97 -10.93
N MET A 20 -11.83 15.22 -11.28
CA MET A 20 -10.73 15.97 -10.73
C MET A 20 -10.92 16.10 -9.21
N ALA A 21 -9.87 15.79 -8.45
CA ALA A 21 -9.74 16.19 -7.06
C ALA A 21 -8.38 16.89 -6.89
N PRO A 22 -8.31 18.07 -6.25
CA PRO A 22 -7.05 18.72 -5.96
C PRO A 22 -6.43 18.03 -4.74
N THR A 23 -5.69 16.94 -4.94
CA THR A 23 -4.93 16.35 -3.83
C THR A 23 -3.74 17.24 -3.53
N ARG A 24 -3.81 17.89 -2.37
CA ARG A 24 -2.68 18.54 -1.72
C ARG A 24 -1.64 17.45 -1.45
N VAL A 25 -0.69 17.34 -2.38
CA VAL A 25 0.51 16.52 -2.29
C VAL A 25 1.09 16.69 -0.88
N GLY A 26 1.15 15.58 -0.14
CA GLY A 26 1.93 15.51 1.07
C GLY A 26 3.39 15.74 0.71
N ALA A 27 3.80 17.01 0.75
CA ALA A 27 5.15 17.57 0.79
C ALA A 27 6.28 17.06 -0.14
N ILE A 28 6.15 15.99 -0.94
CA ILE A 28 7.25 15.49 -1.81
C ILE A 28 6.77 14.80 -3.10
N GLY A 29 5.91 15.42 -3.92
CA GLY A 29 5.64 14.94 -5.30
C GLY A 29 5.07 13.52 -5.44
N GLU A 30 4.61 12.89 -4.36
CA GLU A 30 4.02 11.55 -4.33
C GLU A 30 2.50 11.64 -4.23
N LYS A 31 1.80 10.79 -4.98
CA LYS A 31 0.34 10.76 -5.09
C LYS A 31 -0.15 9.36 -4.77
N VAL A 32 -1.10 9.23 -3.86
CA VAL A 32 -1.75 7.94 -3.59
C VAL A 32 -2.90 7.73 -4.57
N VAL A 33 -2.90 6.60 -5.27
CA VAL A 33 -3.99 6.20 -6.15
C VAL A 33 -4.60 4.86 -5.77
N LEU A 34 -5.90 4.71 -5.94
CA LEU A 34 -6.68 3.49 -5.78
C LEU A 34 -6.93 2.89 -7.17
N ALA A 35 -6.36 1.71 -7.42
CA ALA A 35 -6.61 0.95 -8.63
C ALA A 35 -8.04 0.36 -8.63
N PRO A 36 -8.61 0.09 -9.83
CA PRO A 36 -9.94 -0.52 -9.94
C PRO A 36 -10.04 -1.91 -9.29
N GLU A 37 -8.93 -2.62 -9.12
CA GLU A 37 -8.87 -3.88 -8.37
C GLU A 37 -8.97 -3.70 -6.83
N GLY A 38 -8.96 -2.46 -6.33
CA GLY A 38 -8.97 -2.16 -4.90
C GLY A 38 -7.58 -2.01 -4.28
N THR A 39 -6.51 -2.21 -5.06
CA THR A 39 -5.13 -2.03 -4.58
C THR A 39 -4.74 -0.56 -4.57
N ILE A 40 -4.19 -0.09 -3.46
CA ILE A 40 -3.65 1.27 -3.36
C ILE A 40 -2.20 1.28 -3.80
N PHE A 41 -1.83 2.26 -4.63
CA PHE A 41 -0.49 2.51 -5.12
C PHE A 41 -0.03 3.91 -4.72
N LEU A 42 1.24 4.05 -4.36
CA LEU A 42 1.92 5.34 -4.27
C LEU A 42 2.61 5.59 -5.61
N ILE A 43 2.18 6.65 -6.30
CA ILE A 43 2.77 7.12 -7.54
C ILE A 43 3.83 8.15 -7.17
N SER A 44 5.08 7.80 -7.45
CA SER A 44 6.22 8.71 -7.36
C SER A 44 6.55 9.23 -8.78
N THR A 45 7.46 10.19 -8.88
CA THR A 45 7.82 10.86 -10.15
C THR A 45 8.32 9.93 -11.26
N SER A 46 8.85 8.74 -10.94
CA SER A 46 9.43 7.81 -11.91
C SER A 46 8.90 6.39 -11.84
N GLU A 47 8.11 6.04 -10.82
CA GLU A 47 7.75 4.66 -10.51
C GLU A 47 6.46 4.60 -9.67
N ARG A 48 5.71 3.50 -9.78
CA ARG A 48 4.54 3.23 -8.92
C ARG A 48 4.85 2.14 -7.91
N ARG A 49 4.58 2.35 -6.63
CA ARG A 49 4.81 1.37 -5.57
C ARG A 49 3.51 0.92 -4.96
N GLY A 50 3.22 -0.38 -5.02
CA GLY A 50 2.02 -0.95 -4.41
C GLY A 50 2.13 -1.01 -2.90
N PHE A 51 1.04 -0.72 -2.20
CA PHE A 51 0.89 -1.09 -0.80
C PHE A 51 0.41 -2.55 -0.73
N PRO A 52 1.19 -3.48 -0.15
CA PRO A 52 0.81 -4.89 -0.09
C PRO A 52 -0.38 -5.13 0.86
N SER A 53 -0.70 -4.18 1.73
CA SER A 53 -1.85 -4.25 2.63
C SER A 53 -2.31 -2.86 3.06
N ALA A 54 -3.60 -2.73 3.40
CA ALA A 54 -4.15 -1.50 3.98
C ALA A 54 -3.44 -1.09 5.28
N ALA A 55 -2.96 -2.07 6.05
CA ALA A 55 -2.15 -1.82 7.25
C ALA A 55 -0.86 -1.04 6.91
N VAL A 56 -0.19 -1.34 5.79
CA VAL A 56 0.98 -0.54 5.35
C VAL A 56 0.54 0.89 5.06
N TYR A 57 -0.55 1.05 4.32
CA TYR A 57 -1.06 2.36 3.94
C TYR A 57 -1.34 3.27 5.16
N PHE A 58 -2.04 2.75 6.17
CA PHE A 58 -2.32 3.48 7.41
C PHE A 58 -1.07 3.76 8.25
N SER A 59 -0.07 2.88 8.22
CA SER A 59 1.20 3.08 8.92
C SER A 59 1.97 4.31 8.44
N HIS A 60 1.80 4.68 7.17
CA HIS A 60 2.36 5.92 6.60
C HIS A 60 1.56 7.17 7.00
N GLY A 61 0.41 7.02 7.66
CA GLY A 61 -0.45 8.13 8.09
C GLY A 61 -1.45 8.59 7.04
N TYR A 62 -1.50 7.93 5.88
CA TYR A 62 -2.49 8.20 4.84
C TYR A 62 -3.89 7.77 5.29
N LYS A 63 -4.91 8.48 4.81
CA LYS A 63 -6.31 8.13 5.00
C LYS A 63 -6.92 7.75 3.67
N PHE A 64 -7.93 6.88 3.64
CA PHE A 64 -8.63 6.54 2.40
C PHE A 64 -9.18 7.78 1.66
N SER A 65 -9.45 8.87 2.37
CA SER A 65 -9.83 10.17 1.78
C SER A 65 -8.73 10.82 0.92
N ASP A 66 -7.47 10.44 1.11
CA ASP A 66 -6.32 10.91 0.32
C ASP A 66 -6.09 10.05 -0.94
N ALA A 67 -6.66 8.84 -1.00
CA ALA A 67 -6.55 7.97 -2.16
C ALA A 67 -7.47 8.45 -3.28
N VAL A 68 -6.90 8.79 -4.44
CA VAL A 68 -7.67 9.17 -5.64
C VAL A 68 -7.74 8.02 -6.62
N THR A 69 -8.71 8.00 -7.52
CA THR A 69 -8.78 6.93 -8.54
C THR A 69 -7.52 6.91 -9.41
N ALA A 70 -6.97 5.72 -9.64
CA ALA A 70 -5.81 5.54 -10.52
C ALA A 70 -6.17 5.83 -11.98
N THR A 71 -5.33 6.60 -12.66
CA THR A 71 -5.47 6.83 -14.10
C THR A 71 -4.63 5.83 -14.90
N ALA A 72 -4.91 5.71 -16.20
CA ALA A 72 -4.13 4.85 -17.08
C ALA A 72 -2.64 5.25 -17.14
N GLU A 73 -2.34 6.56 -17.03
CA GLU A 73 -0.98 7.09 -17.00
C GLU A 73 -0.25 6.70 -15.71
N ASP A 74 -0.92 6.80 -14.55
CA ASP A 74 -0.36 6.34 -13.26
C ASP A 74 -0.04 4.83 -13.30
N LEU A 75 -0.92 4.03 -13.90
CA LEU A 75 -0.73 2.58 -14.03
C LEU A 75 0.26 2.19 -15.12
N ALA A 76 0.54 3.08 -16.08
CA ALA A 76 1.57 2.88 -17.10
C ALA A 76 2.98 3.08 -16.55
N GLN A 77 3.14 3.70 -15.38
CA GLN A 77 4.45 3.81 -14.74
C GLN A 77 5.03 2.44 -14.36
N PRO A 78 6.36 2.29 -14.41
CA PRO A 78 7.01 1.04 -14.03
C PRO A 78 6.67 0.70 -12.58
N ALA A 79 6.38 -0.57 -12.34
CA ALA A 79 6.10 -1.07 -11.01
C ALA A 79 7.40 -1.19 -10.23
N GLY A 80 7.44 -0.48 -9.11
CA GLY A 80 8.56 -0.43 -8.19
C GLY A 80 8.53 -1.47 -7.11
N SER A 81 9.51 -1.38 -6.22
CA SER A 81 9.49 -2.15 -4.99
C SER A 81 8.24 -1.77 -4.16
N PRO A 82 7.47 -2.77 -3.68
CA PRO A 82 6.30 -2.51 -2.86
C PRO A 82 6.70 -1.76 -1.60
N LEU A 83 5.83 -0.86 -1.14
CA LEU A 83 6.07 -0.14 0.10
C LEU A 83 5.96 -1.10 1.28
N ASN A 84 6.90 -0.97 2.20
CA ASN A 84 6.85 -1.68 3.45
C ASN A 84 6.26 -0.78 4.54
N TYR A 85 5.92 -1.38 5.67
CA TYR A 85 5.44 -0.67 6.85
C TYR A 85 6.45 0.41 7.26
N ARG A 86 5.94 1.53 7.78
CA ARG A 86 6.79 2.58 8.33
C ARG A 86 7.47 2.09 9.61
N ASP A 87 8.64 2.64 9.89
CA ASP A 87 9.31 2.41 11.17
C ASP A 87 8.41 2.83 12.34
N GLY A 88 8.38 2.03 13.39
CA GLY A 88 7.48 2.19 14.53
C GLY A 88 6.05 1.67 14.31
N ALA A 89 5.75 1.08 13.15
CA ALA A 89 4.43 0.47 12.94
C ALA A 89 4.26 -0.78 13.79
N LEU A 90 3.06 -0.94 14.36
CA LEU A 90 2.67 -2.13 15.08
C LEU A 90 1.70 -2.92 14.23
N ILE A 91 2.03 -4.17 13.92
CA ILE A 91 1.19 -5.04 13.11
C ILE A 91 0.78 -6.28 13.90
N LYS A 92 -0.46 -6.73 13.75
CA LYS A 92 -0.91 -8.01 14.29
C LYS A 92 -0.84 -9.05 13.17
N GLY A 93 -0.03 -10.09 13.37
CA GLY A 93 0.03 -11.24 12.47
C GLY A 93 -1.14 -12.20 12.68
N GLN A 94 -1.21 -13.22 11.83
CA GLN A 94 -2.29 -14.23 11.84
C GLN A 94 -2.37 -15.02 13.16
N ALA A 95 -1.23 -15.26 13.83
CA ALA A 95 -1.15 -16.02 15.07
C ALA A 95 -1.33 -15.17 16.36
N ALA A 96 -2.04 -14.05 16.26
CA ALA A 96 -2.23 -13.05 17.34
C ALA A 96 -0.96 -12.37 17.87
N THR A 97 0.23 -12.75 17.39
CA THR A 97 1.50 -12.09 17.70
C THR A 97 1.53 -10.68 17.11
N VAL A 98 1.90 -9.70 17.95
CA VAL A 98 2.16 -8.33 17.51
C VAL A 98 3.62 -8.21 17.11
N TYR A 99 3.90 -7.50 16.02
CA TYR A 99 5.24 -7.21 15.54
C TYR A 99 5.43 -5.69 15.46
N LEU A 100 6.57 -5.22 15.95
CA LEU A 100 7.07 -3.87 15.72
C LEU A 100 7.90 -3.85 14.45
N ILE A 101 7.63 -2.92 13.56
CA ILE A 101 8.43 -2.72 12.37
C ILE A 101 9.53 -1.73 12.68
N SER A 102 10.78 -2.12 12.45
CA SER A 102 11.91 -1.19 12.48
C SER A 102 12.95 -1.58 11.43
N GLY A 103 13.45 -0.61 10.67
CA GLY A 103 14.41 -0.79 9.59
C GLY A 103 13.95 -1.79 8.53
N ALA A 104 12.65 -1.78 8.17
CA ALA A 104 12.02 -2.78 7.30
C ALA A 104 12.05 -4.24 7.82
N THR A 105 12.39 -4.44 9.09
CA THR A 105 12.42 -5.74 9.77
C THR A 105 11.24 -5.87 10.73
N LYS A 106 10.62 -7.05 10.81
CA LYS A 106 9.54 -7.36 11.75
C LYS A 106 10.12 -7.90 13.06
N HIS A 107 9.91 -7.19 14.16
CA HIS A 107 10.32 -7.60 15.51
C HIS A 107 9.12 -8.14 16.29
N PRO A 108 9.01 -9.46 16.52
CA PRO A 108 7.92 -10.01 17.31
C PRO A 108 8.03 -9.58 18.78
N PHE A 109 6.91 -9.24 19.39
CA PHE A 109 6.81 -9.19 20.84
C PHE A 109 6.63 -10.60 21.41
N SER A 110 7.41 -10.92 22.44
CA SER A 110 7.33 -12.21 23.13
C SER A 110 6.04 -12.38 23.95
N SER A 111 5.51 -11.28 24.50
CA SER A 111 4.28 -11.27 25.29
C SER A 111 3.53 -9.94 25.17
N ALA A 112 2.21 -9.98 25.41
CA ALA A 112 1.37 -8.78 25.54
C ALA A 112 1.81 -7.87 26.70
N GLU A 113 2.39 -8.45 27.76
CA GLU A 113 2.92 -7.70 28.91
C GLU A 113 4.10 -6.81 28.51
N ALA A 114 5.01 -7.31 27.66
CA ALA A 114 6.13 -6.51 27.15
C ALA A 114 5.62 -5.37 26.26
N PHE A 115 4.61 -5.64 25.45
CA PHE A 115 3.97 -4.65 24.59
C PHE A 115 3.33 -3.51 25.40
N LEU A 116 2.47 -3.86 26.38
CA LEU A 116 1.82 -2.88 27.26
C LEU A 116 2.81 -2.18 28.18
N GLY A 117 3.83 -2.90 28.68
CA GLY A 117 4.86 -2.38 29.57
C GLY A 117 5.78 -1.35 28.89
N LEU A 118 5.92 -1.41 27.57
CA LEU A 118 6.60 -0.39 26.77
C LEU A 118 5.70 0.82 26.44
N GLY A 119 4.44 0.82 26.89
CA GLY A 119 3.48 1.88 26.64
C GLY A 119 2.76 1.78 25.29
N TYR A 120 2.91 0.67 24.56
CA TYR A 120 2.17 0.46 23.32
C TYR A 120 0.71 0.08 23.61
N SER A 121 -0.18 0.47 22.69
CA SER A 121 -1.63 0.24 22.81
C SER A 121 -2.14 -0.58 21.65
N PHE A 122 -2.99 -1.58 21.93
CA PHE A 122 -3.59 -2.43 20.90
C PHE A 122 -4.45 -1.64 19.90
N SER A 123 -4.96 -0.48 20.30
CA SER A 123 -5.67 0.46 19.41
C SER A 123 -4.80 1.01 18.27
N ASN A 124 -3.47 1.03 18.44
CA ASN A 124 -2.53 1.46 17.40
C ASN A 124 -2.00 0.27 16.58
N VAL A 125 -2.41 -0.95 16.91
CA VAL A 125 -1.97 -2.14 16.20
C VAL A 125 -2.81 -2.30 14.94
N LEU A 126 -2.14 -2.29 13.81
CA LEU A 126 -2.73 -2.48 12.50
C LEU A 126 -2.91 -3.98 12.27
N SER A 127 -4.14 -4.41 12.04
CA SER A 127 -4.41 -5.80 11.73
C SER A 127 -4.11 -6.05 10.24
N GLU A 128 -3.30 -7.06 9.92
CA GLU A 128 -3.28 -7.62 8.56
C GLU A 128 -4.59 -8.38 8.34
N SER A 129 -5.67 -7.65 8.10
CA SER A 129 -6.94 -8.22 7.65
C SER A 129 -6.82 -8.51 6.15
N GLY A 130 -5.97 -9.46 5.79
CA GLY A 130 -6.07 -10.15 4.50
C GLY A 130 -7.19 -11.17 4.62
N SER A 131 -8.33 -10.89 4.02
CA SER A 131 -9.42 -11.87 3.82
C SER A 131 -9.38 -12.35 2.38
#